data_AF-A9NZL5-F1
#
_entry.id   AF-A9NZL5-F1
#
_cell.length_a   1.000
_cell.length_b   1.000
_cell.length_c   1.000
_cell.angle_alpha   90.00
_cell.angle_beta   90.00
_cell.angle_gamma   90.00
#
_symmetry.space_group_name_H-M   'P 1'
#
loop_
_entity.id
_entity.type
_entity.pdbx_description
1 polymer ?
#
loop_
_entity_poly.entity_id
_entity_poly.type
_entity_poly.pdbx_seq_one_letter_code
_entity_poly.pdbx_strand_id
1 'polypeptide(L)'
;MWRNNLHSTELITVILSIFSFIPSLRGQFFFSFLLLTAFIPALGLLPFPPGTFPFQEYMILNLSFVVAVVYAFVYIMLDKKAGTLAGALCLLCWVGSNALAQSLGFSLAWKVVLVSELIFVTPAVIGHGVFERTAVVLDNLIEVFVMEQFFVLLEVLQNFFGYEPYPGFQKAVQARVQADIKEWTVKKQEKSA
;
A
#
# COMPACT_ATOMS: atom_id res chain seq x y z
N MET A 1 7.64 -29.30 -22.99
CA MET A 1 7.40 -29.53 -21.55
C MET A 1 8.16 -28.56 -20.65
N TRP A 2 9.39 -28.13 -20.98
CA TRP A 2 10.19 -27.21 -20.16
C TRP A 2 9.78 -25.71 -20.18
N ARG A 3 9.17 -25.23 -21.26
CA ARG A 3 8.80 -23.80 -21.43
C ARG A 3 7.61 -23.37 -20.55
N ASN A 4 6.66 -24.27 -20.29
CA ASN A 4 5.49 -23.98 -19.47
C ASN A 4 5.82 -23.94 -17.97
N ASN A 5 6.82 -24.73 -17.54
CA ASN A 5 7.30 -24.68 -16.16
C ASN A 5 8.06 -23.39 -15.86
N LEU A 6 8.85 -22.87 -16.81
CA LEU A 6 9.53 -21.58 -16.65
C LEU A 6 8.53 -20.44 -16.42
N HIS A 7 7.48 -20.35 -17.23
CA HIS A 7 6.47 -19.31 -17.08
C HIS A 7 5.73 -19.40 -15.74
N SER A 8 5.48 -20.63 -15.24
CA SER A 8 4.84 -20.86 -13.95
C SER A 8 5.77 -20.58 -12.77
N THR A 9 7.05 -20.89 -12.85
CA THR A 9 8.03 -20.57 -11.79
C THR A 9 8.33 -19.08 -11.73
N GLU A 10 8.43 -18.40 -12.87
CA GLU A 10 8.57 -16.94 -12.92
C GLU A 10 7.31 -16.26 -12.37
N LEU A 11 6.10 -16.76 -12.69
CA LEU A 11 4.85 -16.28 -12.10
C LEU A 11 4.79 -16.48 -10.58
N ILE A 12 5.19 -17.65 -10.08
CA ILE A 12 5.23 -17.92 -8.64
C ILE A 12 6.25 -17.02 -7.97
N THR A 13 7.43 -16.82 -8.56
CA THR A 13 8.43 -15.88 -8.05
C THR A 13 7.93 -14.44 -8.11
N VAL A 14 7.22 -14.01 -9.16
CA VAL A 14 6.62 -12.66 -9.27
C VAL A 14 5.50 -12.46 -8.26
N ILE A 15 4.62 -13.46 -8.07
CA ILE A 15 3.58 -13.45 -7.04
C ILE A 15 4.21 -13.37 -5.65
N LEU A 16 5.19 -14.24 -5.36
CA LEU A 16 5.93 -14.21 -4.10
C LEU A 16 6.71 -12.91 -3.94
N SER A 17 7.26 -12.33 -5.01
CA SER A 17 7.97 -11.04 -4.97
C SER A 17 7.01 -9.89 -4.73
N ILE A 18 5.82 -9.87 -5.32
CA ILE A 18 4.79 -8.85 -5.05
C ILE A 18 4.27 -8.97 -3.61
N PHE A 19 4.07 -10.20 -3.11
CA PHE A 19 3.68 -10.46 -1.72
C PHE A 19 4.83 -10.18 -0.72
N SER A 20 6.09 -10.36 -1.12
CA SER A 20 7.27 -10.11 -0.26
C SER A 20 7.76 -8.65 -0.32
N PHE A 21 7.45 -7.95 -1.42
CA PHE A 21 7.80 -6.53 -1.63
C PHE A 21 6.76 -5.57 -1.06
N ILE A 22 5.66 -6.08 -0.50
CA ILE A 22 4.78 -5.33 0.41
C ILE A 22 5.16 -5.80 1.82
N PRO A 23 6.20 -5.23 2.46
CA PRO A 23 6.73 -5.74 3.72
C PRO A 23 5.84 -5.31 4.90
N SER A 24 4.58 -4.97 4.67
CA SER A 24 3.70 -4.45 5.69
C SER A 24 2.27 -4.84 5.36
N LEU A 25 1.66 -5.52 6.32
CA LEU A 25 0.27 -5.98 6.44
C LEU A 25 -0.83 -4.97 6.02
N ARG A 26 -0.46 -3.77 5.57
CA ARG A 26 -1.30 -2.59 5.36
C ARG A 26 -1.44 -2.15 3.89
N GLY A 27 -0.49 -2.53 3.02
CA GLY A 27 -0.54 -2.24 1.57
C GLY A 27 -1.39 -3.22 0.75
N GLN A 28 -1.80 -4.34 1.36
CA GLN A 28 -2.51 -5.44 0.70
C GLN A 28 -3.84 -4.99 0.09
N PHE A 29 -4.64 -4.21 0.84
CA PHE A 29 -5.93 -3.71 0.37
C PHE A 29 -5.83 -2.88 -0.90
N PHE A 30 -4.79 -2.04 -1.03
CA PHE A 30 -4.57 -1.23 -2.22
C PHE A 30 -4.31 -2.13 -3.43
N PHE A 31 -3.41 -3.11 -3.29
CA PHE A 31 -3.10 -4.05 -4.36
C PHE A 31 -4.28 -4.97 -4.73
N SER A 32 -5.02 -5.48 -3.73
CA SER A 32 -6.26 -6.24 -3.91
C SER A 32 -7.30 -5.44 -4.70
N PHE A 33 -7.48 -4.16 -4.36
CA PHE A 33 -8.40 -3.26 -5.06
C PHE A 33 -7.96 -2.97 -6.50
N LEU A 34 -6.66 -2.75 -6.74
CA LEU A 34 -6.11 -2.64 -8.09
C LEU A 34 -6.33 -3.91 -8.91
N LEU A 35 -6.11 -5.09 -8.32
CA LEU A 35 -6.32 -6.37 -8.99
C LEU A 35 -7.78 -6.60 -9.39
N LEU A 36 -8.74 -6.26 -8.51
CA LEU A 36 -10.17 -6.39 -8.83
C LEU A 36 -10.58 -5.38 -9.91
N THR A 37 -10.11 -4.14 -9.82
CA THR A 37 -10.41 -3.11 -10.82
C THR A 37 -9.68 -3.31 -12.15
N ALA A 38 -8.66 -4.17 -12.19
CA ALA A 38 -7.97 -4.55 -13.42
C ALA A 38 -8.85 -5.40 -14.37
N PHE A 39 -9.85 -6.11 -13.84
CA PHE A 39 -10.79 -6.91 -14.64
C PHE A 39 -11.93 -6.08 -15.26
N ILE A 40 -12.04 -4.81 -14.90
CA ILE A 40 -12.98 -3.89 -15.54
C ILE A 40 -12.48 -3.58 -16.96
N PRO A 41 -13.37 -3.49 -17.98
CA PRO A 41 -12.97 -3.27 -19.37
C PRO A 41 -11.98 -2.12 -19.52
N ALA A 42 -11.00 -2.31 -20.42
CA ALA A 42 -10.00 -1.30 -20.70
C ALA A 42 -10.65 0.00 -21.19
N LEU A 43 -10.23 1.12 -20.62
CA LEU A 43 -10.59 2.46 -21.07
C LEU A 43 -9.81 2.85 -22.33
N GLY A 44 -8.65 2.23 -22.56
CA GLY A 44 -7.85 2.38 -23.76
C GLY A 44 -6.57 1.56 -23.74
N LEU A 45 -5.82 1.63 -24.84
CA LEU A 45 -4.46 1.12 -24.93
C LEU A 45 -3.48 2.28 -24.80
N LEU A 46 -2.26 1.99 -24.38
CA LEU A 46 -1.19 2.99 -24.38
C LEU A 46 -0.99 3.57 -25.79
N PRO A 47 -0.80 4.90 -25.92
CA PRO A 47 -0.55 5.57 -27.20
C PRO A 47 0.91 5.39 -27.66
N PHE A 48 1.47 4.19 -27.51
CA PHE A 48 2.84 3.86 -27.89
C PHE A 48 2.87 2.66 -28.85
N PRO A 49 3.78 2.64 -29.83
CA PRO A 49 3.98 1.48 -30.70
C PRO A 49 4.26 0.21 -29.88
N PRO A 50 3.74 -0.96 -30.29
CA PRO A 50 4.07 -2.23 -29.64
C PRO A 50 5.58 -2.46 -29.61
N GLY A 51 6.13 -2.85 -28.45
CA GLY A 51 7.56 -3.16 -28.28
C GLY A 51 8.42 -1.97 -27.84
N THR A 52 7.82 -0.85 -27.44
CA THR A 52 8.55 0.31 -26.88
C THR A 52 9.04 0.01 -25.46
N PHE A 53 8.27 -0.76 -24.68
CA PHE A 53 8.60 -1.14 -23.31
C PHE A 53 8.56 -2.66 -23.11
N PRO A 54 9.43 -3.24 -22.25
CA PRO A 54 9.48 -4.68 -22.01
C PRO A 54 8.21 -5.25 -21.37
N PHE A 55 7.40 -4.41 -20.69
CA PHE A 55 6.17 -4.81 -19.99
C PHE A 55 4.91 -4.20 -20.59
N GLN A 56 4.98 -3.73 -21.84
CA GLN A 56 3.90 -2.96 -22.47
C GLN A 56 2.58 -3.73 -22.57
N GLU A 57 2.64 -5.07 -22.66
CA GLU A 57 1.47 -5.96 -22.67
C GLU A 57 0.65 -5.92 -21.37
N TYR A 58 1.27 -5.54 -20.25
CA TYR A 58 0.62 -5.42 -18.95
C TYR A 58 0.21 -3.98 -18.63
N MET A 59 0.63 -3.00 -19.42
CA MET A 59 0.31 -1.59 -19.22
C MET A 59 -1.03 -1.22 -19.87
N ILE A 60 -2.11 -1.87 -19.41
CA ILE A 60 -3.46 -1.63 -19.91
C ILE A 60 -4.08 -0.44 -19.15
N LEU A 61 -4.56 0.56 -19.90
CA LEU A 61 -5.26 1.70 -19.31
C LEU A 61 -6.70 1.28 -18.95
N ASN A 62 -6.86 0.75 -17.75
CA ASN A 62 -8.13 0.35 -17.16
C ASN A 62 -8.42 1.18 -15.90
N LEU A 63 -9.45 0.82 -15.14
CA LEU A 63 -9.78 1.54 -13.91
C LEU A 63 -8.64 1.48 -12.87
N SER A 64 -7.89 0.38 -12.83
CA SER A 64 -6.73 0.25 -11.93
C SER A 64 -5.64 1.30 -12.22
N PHE A 65 -5.46 1.73 -13.48
CA PHE A 65 -4.57 2.86 -13.81
C PHE A 65 -5.06 4.17 -13.17
N VAL A 66 -6.36 4.46 -13.32
CA VAL A 66 -6.96 5.69 -12.78
C VAL A 66 -6.79 5.74 -11.26
N VAL A 67 -7.08 4.63 -10.59
CA VAL A 67 -6.90 4.51 -9.13
C VAL A 67 -5.44 4.73 -8.74
N ALA A 68 -4.49 4.08 -9.42
CA ALA A 68 -3.07 4.22 -9.13
C ALA A 68 -2.59 5.68 -9.33
N VAL A 69 -3.04 6.38 -10.36
CA VAL A 69 -2.71 7.79 -10.60
C VAL A 69 -3.31 8.71 -9.54
N VAL A 70 -4.56 8.49 -9.14
CA VAL A 70 -5.20 9.28 -8.07
C VAL A 70 -4.42 9.12 -6.76
N TYR A 71 -4.08 7.88 -6.37
CA TYR A 71 -3.27 7.63 -5.17
C TYR A 71 -1.87 8.23 -5.28
N ALA A 72 -1.21 8.10 -6.43
CA ALA A 72 0.09 8.72 -6.68
C ALA A 72 0.03 10.24 -6.51
N PHE A 73 -1.01 10.89 -7.03
CA PHE A 73 -1.18 12.33 -6.90
C PHE A 73 -1.38 12.75 -5.43
N VAL A 74 -2.24 12.04 -4.69
CA VAL A 74 -2.44 12.27 -3.25
C VAL A 74 -1.12 12.15 -2.49
N TYR A 75 -0.32 11.11 -2.73
CA TYR A 75 0.97 10.93 -2.07
C TYR A 75 1.97 12.03 -2.42
N ILE A 76 2.04 12.47 -3.67
CA ILE A 76 2.90 13.59 -4.09
C ILE A 76 2.49 14.90 -3.41
N MET A 77 1.19 15.12 -3.17
CA MET A 77 0.72 16.30 -2.44
C MET A 77 1.09 16.26 -0.95
N LEU A 78 1.14 15.06 -0.34
CA LEU A 78 1.55 14.88 1.06
C LEU A 78 3.04 15.18 1.27
N ASP A 79 3.91 14.61 0.43
CA ASP A 79 5.34 14.91 0.43
C ASP A 79 5.89 14.75 -0.99
N LYS A 80 6.54 15.78 -1.51
CA LYS A 80 7.08 15.74 -2.88
C LYS A 80 8.15 14.66 -3.08
N LYS A 81 8.99 14.39 -2.09
CA LYS A 81 10.12 13.45 -2.21
C LYS A 81 9.68 12.02 -1.91
N ALA A 82 9.09 11.78 -0.75
CA ALA A 82 8.61 10.44 -0.40
C ALA A 82 7.37 10.05 -1.23
N GLY A 83 6.52 11.01 -1.58
CA GLY A 83 5.33 10.79 -2.39
C GLY A 83 5.61 10.51 -3.86
N THR A 84 6.69 11.04 -4.45
CA THR A 84 7.10 10.63 -5.81
C THR A 84 7.58 9.19 -5.85
N LEU A 85 8.29 8.73 -4.80
CA LEU A 85 8.64 7.32 -4.64
C LEU A 85 7.38 6.45 -4.44
N ALA A 86 6.46 6.88 -3.58
CA ALA A 86 5.18 6.19 -3.35
C ALA A 86 4.37 6.10 -4.65
N GLY A 87 4.30 7.18 -5.43
CA GLY A 87 3.61 7.22 -6.72
C GLY A 87 4.23 6.28 -7.74
N ALA A 88 5.57 6.20 -7.80
CA ALA A 88 6.26 5.22 -8.62
C ALA A 88 5.92 3.78 -8.20
N LEU A 89 5.85 3.51 -6.90
CA LEU A 89 5.43 2.21 -6.38
C LEU A 89 3.97 1.89 -6.73
N CYS A 90 3.05 2.86 -6.65
CA CYS A 90 1.66 2.68 -7.09
C CYS A 90 1.55 2.31 -8.57
N LEU A 91 2.38 2.92 -9.43
CA LEU A 91 2.42 2.57 -10.86
C LEU A 91 3.01 1.17 -11.11
N LEU A 92 4.02 0.77 -10.34
CA LEU A 92 4.55 -0.60 -10.38
C LEU A 92 3.47 -1.61 -9.93
N CYS A 93 2.73 -1.31 -8.87
CA CYS A 93 1.61 -2.12 -8.42
C CYS A 93 0.51 -2.24 -9.48
N TRP A 94 0.24 -1.17 -10.25
CA TRP A 94 -0.70 -1.21 -11.37
C TRP A 94 -0.25 -2.16 -12.50
N VAL A 95 1.01 -2.10 -12.92
CA VAL A 95 1.54 -3.03 -13.93
C VAL A 95 1.48 -4.46 -13.40
N GLY A 96 1.86 -4.66 -12.14
CA GLY A 96 1.79 -5.96 -11.47
C GLY A 96 0.37 -6.51 -11.35
N SER A 97 -0.62 -5.67 -11.04
CA SER A 97 -2.01 -6.09 -10.92
C SER A 97 -2.58 -6.53 -12.27
N ASN A 98 -2.23 -5.84 -13.36
CA ASN A 98 -2.64 -6.24 -14.70
C ASN A 98 -1.96 -7.53 -15.17
N ALA A 99 -0.67 -7.69 -14.90
CA ALA A 99 0.06 -8.93 -15.21
C ALA A 99 -0.56 -10.13 -14.48
N LEU A 100 -0.91 -9.94 -13.21
CA LEU A 100 -1.55 -10.95 -12.39
C LEU A 100 -2.98 -11.24 -12.85
N ALA A 101 -3.75 -10.21 -13.22
CA ALA A 101 -5.11 -10.36 -13.74
C ALA A 101 -5.14 -11.19 -15.03
N GLN A 102 -4.21 -10.92 -15.96
CA GLN A 102 -4.07 -11.67 -17.21
C GLN A 102 -3.64 -13.13 -16.96
N SER A 103 -2.81 -13.37 -15.94
CA SER A 103 -2.27 -14.70 -15.65
C SER A 103 -3.26 -15.61 -14.90
N LEU A 104 -3.99 -15.08 -13.91
CA LEU A 104 -4.89 -15.87 -13.06
C LEU A 104 -6.32 -15.96 -13.63
N GLY A 105 -6.77 -14.93 -14.36
CA GLY A 105 -8.17 -14.75 -14.73
C GLY A 105 -9.07 -14.45 -13.52
N PHE A 106 -10.27 -13.93 -13.79
CA PHE A 106 -11.17 -13.44 -12.73
C PHE A 106 -11.54 -14.54 -11.72
N SER A 107 -11.87 -15.74 -12.22
CA SER A 107 -12.35 -16.89 -11.42
C SER A 107 -11.41 -17.31 -10.28
N LEU A 108 -10.10 -17.14 -10.47
CA LEU A 108 -9.09 -17.47 -9.46
C LEU A 108 -8.64 -16.22 -8.68
N ALA A 109 -8.55 -15.06 -9.34
CA ALA A 109 -8.08 -13.83 -8.73
C ALA A 109 -8.94 -13.38 -7.54
N TRP A 110 -10.27 -13.40 -7.63
CA TRP A 110 -11.13 -12.99 -6.51
C TRP A 110 -10.97 -13.92 -5.29
N LYS A 111 -10.71 -15.21 -5.52
CA LYS A 111 -10.46 -16.19 -4.44
C LYS A 111 -9.14 -15.90 -3.74
N VAL A 112 -8.09 -15.63 -4.52
CA VAL A 112 -6.78 -15.27 -3.97
C VAL A 112 -6.87 -13.99 -3.15
N VAL A 113 -7.58 -12.97 -3.65
CA VAL A 113 -7.85 -11.73 -2.90
C VAL A 113 -8.55 -12.04 -1.58
N LEU A 114 -9.66 -12.78 -1.60
CA LEU A 114 -10.39 -13.10 -0.36
C LEU A 114 -9.56 -13.90 0.65
N VAL A 115 -8.81 -14.89 0.18
CA VAL A 115 -7.95 -15.70 1.05
C VAL A 115 -6.84 -14.83 1.66
N SER A 116 -6.22 -13.97 0.85
CA SER A 116 -5.19 -13.04 1.33
C SER A 116 -5.76 -12.05 2.36
N GLU A 117 -6.95 -11.49 2.10
CA GLU A 117 -7.57 -10.54 3.02
C GLU A 117 -7.91 -11.21 4.35
N LEU A 118 -8.48 -12.42 4.30
CA LEU A 118 -8.83 -13.16 5.51
C LEU A 118 -7.61 -13.51 6.36
N ILE A 119 -6.49 -13.89 5.74
CA ILE A 119 -5.27 -14.26 6.48
C ILE A 119 -4.60 -13.03 7.08
N PHE A 120 -4.50 -11.93 6.33
CA PHE A 120 -3.70 -10.77 6.72
C PHE A 120 -4.47 -9.73 7.55
N VAL A 121 -5.77 -9.54 7.31
CA VAL A 121 -6.59 -8.53 8.00
C VAL A 121 -7.13 -9.03 9.33
N THR A 122 -7.54 -10.29 9.40
CA THR A 122 -8.19 -10.84 10.60
C THR A 122 -7.35 -10.66 11.87
N PRO A 123 -6.03 -10.93 11.86
CA PRO A 123 -5.19 -10.67 13.03
C PRO A 123 -5.09 -9.19 13.40
N ALA A 124 -5.07 -8.29 12.40
CA ALA A 124 -4.99 -6.84 12.63
C ALA A 124 -6.28 -6.28 13.26
N VAL A 125 -7.44 -6.68 12.72
CA VAL A 125 -8.76 -6.25 13.26
C VAL A 125 -8.99 -6.82 14.65
N ILE A 126 -8.61 -8.08 14.90
CA ILE A 126 -8.72 -8.68 16.25
C ILE A 126 -7.75 -8.00 17.22
N GLY A 127 -6.50 -7.75 16.80
CA GLY A 127 -5.50 -7.08 17.62
C GLY A 127 -5.98 -5.72 18.10
N HIS A 128 -6.40 -4.85 17.17
CA HIS A 128 -6.93 -3.52 17.51
C HIS A 128 -8.27 -3.58 18.25
N GLY A 129 -9.18 -4.48 17.87
CA GLY A 129 -10.50 -4.62 18.50
C GLY A 129 -10.44 -5.11 19.95
N VAL A 130 -9.54 -6.04 20.26
CA VAL A 130 -9.37 -6.62 21.61
C VAL A 130 -8.58 -5.68 22.52
N PHE A 131 -7.54 -5.01 22.02
CA PHE A 131 -6.68 -4.15 22.84
C PHE A 131 -7.17 -2.71 22.98
N GLU A 132 -7.89 -2.15 21.99
CA GLU A 132 -8.22 -0.72 22.01
C GLU A 132 -9.71 -0.40 22.21
N ARG A 133 -10.64 -1.38 22.11
CA ARG A 133 -12.12 -1.19 22.26
C ARG A 133 -12.64 0.14 21.69
N THR A 134 -12.09 0.61 20.57
CA THR A 134 -12.44 1.92 20.02
C THR A 134 -13.27 1.72 18.76
N ALA A 135 -14.50 2.24 18.75
CA ALA A 135 -15.35 2.35 17.56
C ALA A 135 -14.90 3.49 16.62
N VAL A 136 -13.62 3.88 16.66
CA VAL A 136 -13.10 5.18 16.17
C VAL A 136 -12.44 5.09 14.79
N VAL A 137 -12.35 3.91 14.19
CA VAL A 137 -11.78 3.76 12.84
C VAL A 137 -12.74 4.23 11.73
N LEU A 138 -14.06 4.34 11.99
CA LEU A 138 -15.05 4.65 10.94
C LEU A 138 -15.12 6.13 10.55
N ASP A 139 -14.88 7.05 11.48
CA ASP A 139 -15.16 8.48 11.25
C ASP A 139 -14.18 9.12 10.25
N ASN A 140 -13.01 8.50 10.02
CA ASN A 140 -12.01 9.01 9.10
C ASN A 140 -11.23 7.89 8.36
N LEU A 141 -11.94 6.82 7.97
CA LEU A 141 -11.37 5.63 7.31
C LEU A 141 -10.41 5.96 6.16
N ILE A 142 -10.78 6.92 5.31
CA ILE A 142 -10.00 7.25 4.11
C ILE A 142 -8.68 7.91 4.49
N GLU A 143 -8.71 8.83 5.45
CA GLU A 143 -7.49 9.49 5.94
C GLU A 143 -6.58 8.46 6.62
N VAL A 144 -7.14 7.65 7.51
CA VAL A 144 -6.39 6.58 8.19
C VAL A 144 -5.78 5.65 7.14
N PHE A 145 -6.56 5.17 6.19
CA PHE A 145 -6.10 4.21 5.19
C PHE A 145 -4.96 4.77 4.30
N VAL A 146 -5.11 6.00 3.81
CA VAL A 146 -4.10 6.66 2.96
C VAL A 146 -2.85 7.00 3.77
N MET A 147 -3.02 7.60 4.95
CA MET A 147 -1.89 8.04 5.79
C MET A 147 -1.14 6.87 6.40
N GLU A 148 -1.83 5.81 6.79
CA GLU A 148 -1.22 4.62 7.40
C GLU A 148 -0.33 3.88 6.39
N GLN A 149 -0.77 3.77 5.13
CA GLN A 149 0.08 3.22 4.06
C GLN A 149 1.30 4.10 3.78
N PHE A 150 1.09 5.41 3.76
CA PHE A 150 2.18 6.35 3.53
C PHE A 150 3.20 6.37 4.68
N PHE A 151 2.73 6.25 5.93
CA PHE A 151 3.57 6.24 7.13
C PHE A 151 4.54 5.05 7.15
N VAL A 152 4.08 3.86 6.73
CA VAL A 152 4.95 2.69 6.59
C VAL A 152 6.10 2.97 5.62
N LEU A 153 5.83 3.62 4.48
CA LEU A 153 6.88 3.97 3.53
C LEU A 153 7.88 4.95 4.17
N LEU A 154 7.40 5.93 4.91
CA LEU A 154 8.24 6.87 5.64
C LEU A 154 9.09 6.18 6.71
N GLU A 155 8.54 5.20 7.43
CA GLU A 155 9.26 4.41 8.44
C GLU A 155 10.41 3.61 7.80
N VAL A 156 10.15 2.96 6.66
CA VAL A 156 11.19 2.27 5.90
C VAL A 156 12.25 3.26 5.41
N LEU A 157 11.84 4.40 4.84
CA LEU A 157 12.77 5.44 4.40
C LEU A 157 13.61 6.00 5.56
N GLN A 158 13.02 6.16 6.74
CA GLN A 158 13.73 6.60 7.94
C GLN A 158 14.72 5.54 8.43
N ASN A 159 14.28 4.28 8.55
CA ASN A 159 15.11 3.19 9.09
C ASN A 159 16.28 2.83 8.17
N PHE A 160 16.09 2.87 6.85
CA PHE A 160 17.12 2.48 5.88
C PHE A 160 17.93 3.66 5.32
N PHE A 161 17.31 4.84 5.15
CA PHE A 161 17.95 5.99 4.48
C PHE A 161 18.08 7.21 5.39
N GLY A 162 17.62 7.15 6.64
CA GLY A 162 17.63 8.30 7.55
C GLY A 162 16.76 9.46 7.05
N TYR A 163 15.74 9.16 6.24
CA TYR A 163 14.87 10.17 5.67
C TYR A 163 14.14 10.95 6.77
N GLU A 164 14.12 12.27 6.63
CA GLU A 164 13.37 13.17 7.48
C GLU A 164 12.46 14.03 6.59
N PRO A 165 11.13 14.08 6.84
CA PRO A 165 10.19 14.84 6.00
C PRO A 165 10.56 16.33 5.90
N TYR A 166 11.03 16.90 7.01
CA TYR A 166 11.61 18.24 7.04
C TYR A 166 12.70 18.33 8.13
N PRO A 167 13.69 19.23 7.98
CA PRO A 167 14.83 19.28 8.90
C PRO A 167 14.39 19.53 10.34
N GLY A 168 14.75 18.62 11.25
CA GLY A 168 14.41 18.73 12.68
C GLY A 168 13.02 18.25 13.06
N PHE A 169 12.29 17.58 12.16
CA PHE A 169 11.04 16.85 12.46
C PHE A 169 11.18 15.96 13.69
N GLN A 170 12.22 15.12 13.76
CA GLN A 170 12.43 14.19 14.87
C GLN A 170 12.60 14.92 16.21
N LYS A 171 13.38 16.01 16.22
CA LYS A 171 13.56 16.83 17.43
C LYS A 171 12.25 17.49 17.85
N ALA A 172 11.46 18.00 16.90
CA ALA A 172 10.18 18.63 17.17
C ALA A 172 9.15 17.62 17.72
N VAL A 173 9.08 16.42 17.14
CA VAL A 173 8.20 15.32 17.59
C VAL A 173 8.59 14.87 19.00
N GLN A 174 9.88 14.64 19.25
CA GLN A 174 10.36 14.26 20.59
C GLN A 174 10.04 15.32 21.64
N ALA A 175 10.20 16.61 21.31
CA ALA A 175 9.86 17.70 22.21
C ALA A 175 8.36 17.73 22.56
N ARG A 176 7.47 17.50 21.59
CA ARG A 176 6.02 17.39 21.82
C ARG A 176 5.65 16.18 22.66
N VAL A 177 6.15 14.99 22.30
CA VAL A 177 5.87 13.76 23.07
C VAL A 177 6.31 13.91 24.53
N GLN A 178 7.48 14.50 24.78
CA GLN A 178 7.94 14.77 26.14
C GLN A 178 7.06 15.79 26.88
N ALA A 179 6.53 16.81 26.20
CA ALA A 179 5.60 17.76 26.79
C ALA A 179 4.28 17.08 27.16
N ASP A 180 3.72 16.26 26.27
CA ASP A 180 2.46 15.55 26.48
C ASP A 180 2.57 14.53 27.62
N ILE A 181 3.68 13.79 27.71
CA ILE A 181 3.95 12.85 28.83
C ILE A 181 4.01 13.59 30.16
N LYS A 182 4.66 14.77 30.20
CA LYS A 182 4.71 15.60 31.42
C LYS A 182 3.32 16.07 31.83
N GLU A 183 2.53 16.59 30.90
CA GLU A 183 1.17 17.05 31.17
C GLU A 183 0.28 15.91 31.68
N TRP A 184 0.36 14.73 31.05
CA TRP A 184 -0.39 13.55 31.47
C TRP A 184 0.02 13.08 32.89
N THR A 185 1.30 13.15 33.22
CA THR A 185 1.81 12.78 34.55
C THR A 185 1.28 13.71 35.64
N VAL A 186 1.27 15.03 35.38
CA VAL A 186 0.72 16.03 36.32
C VAL A 186 -0.77 15.80 36.54
N LYS A 187 -1.56 15.67 35.46
CA LYS A 187 -3.01 15.39 35.54
C LYS A 187 -3.33 14.09 36.30
N LYS A 188 -2.46 13.08 36.19
CA LYS A 188 -2.63 11.82 36.92
C LYS A 188 -2.37 11.97 38.42
N GLN A 189 -1.40 12.79 38.80
CA GLN A 189 -1.10 13.10 40.21
C GLN A 189 -2.22 13.92 40.85
N GLU A 190 -2.77 14.92 40.16
CA GLU A 190 -3.90 15.73 40.63
C GLU A 190 -5.19 14.90 40.80
N LYS A 191 -5.42 13.87 39.96
CA LYS A 191 -6.56 12.95 40.10
C LYS A 191 -6.41 11.93 41.23
N SER A 192 -5.19 11.74 41.73
CA SER A 192 -4.87 10.72 42.75
C SER A 192 -4.67 11.32 44.15
N ALA A 193 -4.72 12.66 44.26
CA ALA A 193 -4.66 13.42 45.50
C ALA A 193 -6.06 13.90 45.90
#